data_AF-A0A318RJB1-F1
#
_entry.id   AF-A0A318RJB1-F1
#
_cell.length_a   1.000
_cell.length_b   1.000
_cell.length_c   1.000
_cell.angle_alpha   90.00
_cell.angle_beta   90.00
_cell.angle_gamma   90.00
#
_symmetry.space_group_name_H-M   'P 1'
#
loop_
_entity.id
_entity.type
_entity.pdbx_description
1 polymer ?
#
loop_
_entity_poly.entity_id
_entity_poly.type
_entity_poly.pdbx_seq_one_letter_code
_entity_poly.pdbx_strand_id
1 'polypeptide(L)'
;MLEESSAGIGPVRRARGTLHISISMGPSLFISKVFRRRQRTAVRVAVVGLVGTGALALAGLAGGGIASADPLTCTAANGHNVIRTDGHGGCGAKAGPGSTARAEDHSRKGTAVASANTGGNATAINLQPGTAALSGAVSGGTGYSVTTGPGGLAITQARQGGTSLAVAGWGGTAYSGQYGAQCTGSFAAAVDTNTGQACIGSGGIWLSTPRPQ
;
A
#
# COMPACT_ATOMS: atom_id res chain seq x y z
N MET A 1 39.47 -3.12 34.11
CA MET A 1 39.66 -1.65 34.12
C MET A 1 39.00 -1.14 32.85
N LEU A 2 37.81 -0.54 32.83
CA LEU A 2 37.01 0.25 33.78
C LEU A 2 35.55 -0.29 33.69
N GLU A 3 34.89 -0.76 34.75
CA GLU A 3 34.32 -0.10 35.95
C GLU A 3 33.10 0.80 35.67
N GLU A 4 32.00 0.46 36.36
CA GLU A 4 30.64 1.00 36.32
C GLU A 4 30.51 2.46 36.79
N SER A 5 29.45 3.17 36.36
CA SER A 5 28.68 4.00 37.30
C SER A 5 27.35 4.54 36.78
N SER A 6 26.29 4.10 37.45
CA SER A 6 25.31 4.91 38.19
C SER A 6 24.27 5.77 37.46
N ALA A 7 23.05 5.24 37.58
CA ALA A 7 21.75 5.88 37.80
C ALA A 7 21.75 7.32 38.35
N GLY A 8 20.81 8.12 37.82
CA GLY A 8 20.40 9.42 38.38
C GLY A 8 18.90 9.65 38.15
N ILE A 9 18.09 9.26 39.14
CA ILE A 9 16.67 9.56 39.27
C ILE A 9 16.53 11.00 39.80
N GLY A 10 15.72 11.84 39.14
CA GLY A 10 15.42 13.22 39.53
C GLY A 10 13.99 13.63 39.14
N PRO A 11 13.40 14.65 39.79
CA PRO A 11 12.10 14.50 40.44
C PRO A 11 10.86 14.91 39.64
N VAL A 12 9.75 14.28 40.04
CA VAL A 12 8.35 14.60 39.73
C VAL A 12 8.00 16.04 40.13
N ARG A 13 7.59 16.86 39.16
CA ARG A 13 6.86 18.12 39.43
C ARG A 13 5.40 17.99 39.02
N ARG A 14 4.53 18.00 40.03
CA ARG A 14 3.10 18.30 39.95
C ARG A 14 2.90 19.69 39.36
N ALA A 15 2.19 19.79 38.22
CA ALA A 15 1.55 21.03 37.81
C ALA A 15 0.04 20.88 38.05
N ARG A 16 -0.45 21.59 39.06
CA ARG A 16 -1.87 21.90 39.27
C ARG A 16 -2.26 22.92 38.18
N GLY A 17 -3.20 22.57 37.31
CA GLY A 17 -3.76 23.45 36.30
C GLY A 17 -5.27 23.31 36.28
N THR A 18 -5.94 24.39 36.64
CA THR A 18 -7.34 24.51 37.04
C THR A 18 -8.32 24.23 35.90
N LEU A 19 -9.34 23.42 36.21
CA LEU A 19 -10.52 23.13 35.42
C LEU A 19 -11.37 24.41 35.25
N HIS A 20 -11.59 24.87 34.02
CA HIS A 20 -12.63 25.86 33.70
C HIS A 20 -13.66 25.21 32.79
N ILE A 21 -14.76 24.77 33.40
CA ILE A 21 -16.02 24.42 32.73
C ILE A 21 -16.77 25.74 32.52
N SER A 22 -17.05 26.08 31.27
CA SER A 22 -17.95 27.19 30.94
C SER A 22 -19.18 26.64 30.25
N ILE A 23 -20.29 26.58 31.00
CA ILE A 23 -21.63 26.26 30.52
C ILE A 23 -22.30 27.60 30.20
N SER A 24 -22.59 27.84 28.92
CA SER A 24 -23.43 28.94 28.47
C SER A 24 -24.78 28.39 28.01
N MET A 25 -25.77 28.49 28.90
CA MET A 25 -27.20 28.32 28.62
C MET A 25 -27.81 29.67 28.23
N GLY A 26 -28.56 29.71 27.13
CA GLY A 26 -29.39 30.86 26.71
C GLY A 26 -30.14 30.57 25.40
N PRO A 27 -31.35 31.14 25.17
CA PRO A 27 -32.56 30.33 25.11
C PRO A 27 -33.20 30.15 23.72
N SER A 28 -34.06 29.11 23.70
CA SER A 28 -35.06 28.70 22.71
C SER A 28 -35.98 29.81 22.18
N LEU A 29 -36.41 29.69 20.92
CA LEU A 29 -37.82 29.70 20.42
C LEU A 29 -37.78 29.95 18.89
N PHE A 30 -38.07 28.99 18.00
CA PHE A 30 -39.34 28.36 17.59
C PHE A 30 -39.59 28.69 16.10
N ILE A 31 -40.08 27.68 15.34
CA ILE A 31 -40.72 27.79 14.01
C ILE A 31 -39.73 27.95 12.84
N SER A 32 -39.38 26.89 12.12
CA SER A 32 -40.20 26.48 10.97
C SER A 32 -40.05 24.99 10.65
N LYS A 33 -41.05 24.20 11.04
CA LYS A 33 -41.46 23.01 10.27
C LYS A 33 -41.99 23.54 8.94
N VAL A 34 -41.35 23.24 7.82
CA VAL A 34 -41.90 22.94 6.47
C VAL A 34 -40.71 23.00 5.51
N PHE A 35 -39.85 21.98 5.55
CA PHE A 35 -39.09 21.52 4.37
C PHE A 35 -38.70 20.04 4.58
N ARG A 36 -39.67 19.26 5.08
CA ARG A 36 -39.72 17.81 4.89
C ARG A 36 -40.48 17.55 3.60
N ARG A 37 -39.79 17.44 2.47
CA ARG A 37 -40.19 16.60 1.32
C ARG A 37 -39.15 16.73 0.20
N ARG A 38 -38.63 15.58 -0.26
CA ARG A 38 -37.70 15.39 -1.40
C ARG A 38 -36.29 15.91 -1.12
N GLN A 39 -35.38 15.13 -0.55
CA GLN A 39 -34.56 14.18 -1.31
C GLN A 39 -34.19 12.99 -0.41
N ARG A 40 -35.15 12.08 -0.22
CA ARG A 40 -34.86 10.69 0.11
C ARG A 40 -34.90 9.93 -1.21
N THR A 41 -33.81 9.96 -1.96
CA THR A 41 -33.64 9.10 -3.13
C THR A 41 -32.37 8.29 -2.92
N ALA A 42 -32.58 7.11 -2.33
CA ALA A 42 -31.84 5.88 -2.58
C ALA A 42 -30.31 5.91 -2.44
N VAL A 43 -29.81 5.97 -1.20
CA VAL A 43 -28.62 5.17 -0.85
C VAL A 43 -29.10 3.74 -0.59
N ARG A 44 -29.23 2.99 -1.67
CA ARG A 44 -29.40 1.53 -1.67
C ARG A 44 -28.62 0.97 -2.85
N VAL A 45 -27.32 0.74 -2.64
CA VAL A 45 -26.53 -0.24 -3.41
C VAL A 45 -25.98 -1.17 -2.33
N ALA A 46 -26.79 -2.15 -1.92
CA ALA A 46 -26.69 -3.53 -2.41
C ALA A 46 -25.37 -4.18 -1.98
N VAL A 47 -25.31 -4.57 -0.71
CA VAL A 47 -24.46 -5.68 -0.26
C VAL A 47 -25.08 -6.94 -0.86
N VAL A 48 -24.57 -7.35 -2.02
CA VAL A 48 -24.89 -8.63 -2.65
C VAL A 48 -23.57 -9.33 -2.91
N GLY A 49 -23.52 -10.59 -2.49
CA GLY A 49 -22.30 -11.32 -2.15
C GLY A 49 -21.34 -11.60 -3.29
N LEU A 50 -20.11 -11.88 -2.88
CA LEU A 50 -19.16 -12.69 -3.65
C LEU A 50 -18.37 -13.54 -2.65
N VAL A 51 -18.98 -14.66 -2.28
CA VAL A 51 -18.22 -15.87 -1.94
C VAL A 51 -17.49 -16.25 -3.22
N GLY A 52 -16.17 -16.18 -3.20
CA GLY A 52 -15.31 -16.63 -4.29
C GLY A 52 -14.85 -15.53 -5.24
N THR A 53 -13.83 -14.77 -4.82
CA THR A 53 -12.59 -14.44 -5.56
C THR A 53 -11.89 -13.32 -4.77
N GLY A 54 -10.65 -13.58 -4.35
CA GLY A 54 -9.90 -12.67 -3.47
C GLY A 54 -9.53 -11.37 -4.16
N ALA A 55 -10.25 -10.30 -3.83
CA ALA A 55 -9.82 -8.91 -4.04
C ALA A 55 -10.52 -8.01 -3.01
N LEU A 56 -10.22 -8.22 -1.72
CA LEU A 56 -10.67 -7.30 -0.67
C LEU A 56 -9.69 -6.12 -0.58
N ALA A 57 -10.11 -5.05 -1.28
CA ALA A 57 -9.90 -3.63 -1.01
C ALA A 57 -8.94 -3.26 0.14
N LEU A 58 -7.74 -2.80 -0.21
CA LEU A 58 -6.85 -2.01 0.66
C LEU A 58 -7.09 -0.49 0.51
N ALA A 59 -8.30 -0.07 0.16
CA ALA A 59 -8.64 1.33 -0.15
C ALA A 59 -8.66 2.31 1.06
N GLY A 60 -8.12 1.93 2.21
CA GLY A 60 -8.23 2.67 3.47
C GLY A 60 -6.99 3.41 3.98
N LEU A 61 -5.83 3.32 3.32
CA LEU A 61 -4.56 3.80 3.90
C LEU A 61 -3.89 5.00 3.18
N ALA A 62 -4.50 5.59 2.15
CA ALA A 62 -3.92 6.72 1.42
C ALA A 62 -4.52 8.06 1.87
N GLY A 63 -4.07 8.56 3.04
CA GLY A 63 -4.28 9.94 3.44
C GLY A 63 -3.24 10.85 2.77
N GLY A 64 -3.57 11.40 1.60
CA GLY A 64 -2.76 12.39 0.90
C GLY A 64 -3.31 12.67 -0.49
N GLY A 65 -3.79 13.89 -0.73
CA GLY A 65 -4.41 14.28 -2.00
C GLY A 65 -3.44 14.11 -3.17
N ILE A 66 -3.77 13.21 -4.09
CA ILE A 66 -3.06 13.05 -5.36
C ILE A 66 -3.70 13.97 -6.40
N ALA A 67 -2.92 14.86 -6.98
CA ALA A 67 -3.31 15.56 -8.20
C ALA A 67 -3.21 14.55 -9.35
N SER A 68 -4.34 13.96 -9.76
CA SER A 68 -4.34 12.92 -10.79
C SER A 68 -4.14 13.51 -12.19
N ALA A 69 -2.90 13.41 -12.69
CA ALA A 69 -2.68 13.30 -14.13
C ALA A 69 -3.14 11.90 -14.59
N ASP A 70 -3.48 11.76 -15.89
CA ASP A 70 -3.84 10.45 -16.45
C ASP A 70 -2.69 9.45 -16.22
N PRO A 71 -2.93 8.29 -15.56
CA PRO A 71 -1.86 7.37 -15.20
C PRO A 71 -1.15 6.78 -16.41
N LEU A 72 0.18 6.74 -16.39
CA LEU A 72 0.95 6.06 -17.43
C LEU A 72 0.80 4.54 -17.28
N THR A 73 -0.08 3.94 -18.08
CA THR A 73 -0.55 2.55 -17.91
C THR A 73 -0.07 1.58 -18.99
N CYS A 74 0.82 0.66 -18.65
CA CYS A 74 1.22 -0.45 -19.52
C CYS A 74 0.43 -1.70 -19.15
N THR A 75 -0.17 -2.36 -20.14
CA THR A 75 -0.84 -3.66 -19.94
C THR A 75 -0.43 -4.59 -21.06
N ALA A 76 -0.09 -5.82 -20.69
CA ALA A 76 0.25 -6.89 -21.61
C ALA A 76 -0.42 -8.19 -21.16
N ALA A 77 -0.75 -9.03 -22.12
CA ALA A 77 -1.27 -10.37 -21.89
C ALA A 77 -0.72 -11.32 -22.96
N ASN A 78 -0.77 -12.64 -22.71
CA ASN A 78 -0.66 -13.67 -23.74
C ASN A 78 0.50 -13.51 -24.76
N GLY A 79 1.73 -13.32 -24.28
CA GLY A 79 2.93 -13.23 -25.12
C GLY A 79 3.33 -11.81 -25.53
N HIS A 80 2.57 -10.78 -25.15
CA HIS A 80 2.86 -9.39 -25.50
C HIS A 80 3.81 -8.69 -24.53
N ASN A 81 4.40 -7.60 -25.01
CA ASN A 81 5.26 -6.70 -24.24
C ASN A 81 4.97 -5.25 -24.64
N VAL A 82 4.85 -4.37 -23.65
CA VAL A 82 4.62 -2.94 -23.83
C VAL A 82 5.54 -2.18 -22.89
N ILE A 83 6.27 -1.20 -23.41
CA ILE A 83 7.07 -0.26 -22.62
C ILE A 83 6.68 1.13 -23.09
N ARG A 84 6.41 2.04 -22.15
CA ARG A 84 6.14 3.44 -22.46
C ARG A 84 6.88 4.34 -21.51
N THR A 85 7.41 5.43 -22.05
CA THR A 85 8.02 6.53 -21.32
C THR A 85 7.51 7.82 -21.95
N ASP A 86 7.33 8.87 -21.13
CA ASP A 86 6.81 10.17 -21.59
C ASP A 86 7.73 11.33 -21.22
N GLY A 87 8.99 11.04 -20.88
CA GLY A 87 9.97 12.02 -20.43
C GLY A 87 9.84 12.41 -18.95
N HIS A 88 8.77 11.99 -18.28
CA HIS A 88 8.57 12.25 -16.85
C HIS A 88 8.58 10.95 -16.03
N GLY A 89 7.91 9.90 -16.53
CA GLY A 89 7.87 8.59 -15.89
C GLY A 89 8.02 7.44 -16.87
N GLY A 90 7.90 6.22 -16.36
CA GLY A 90 8.00 5.00 -17.15
C GLY A 90 7.07 3.90 -16.68
N CYS A 91 6.49 3.18 -17.64
CA CYS A 91 5.84 1.91 -17.39
C CYS A 91 6.39 0.80 -18.30
N GLY A 92 6.37 -0.43 -17.80
CA GLY A 92 6.69 -1.64 -18.57
C GLY A 92 5.78 -2.80 -18.16
N ALA A 93 5.18 -3.47 -19.13
CA ALA A 93 4.38 -4.66 -18.91
C ALA A 93 4.78 -5.75 -19.89
N LYS A 94 5.20 -6.91 -19.38
CA LYS A 94 5.52 -8.11 -20.17
C LYS A 94 4.70 -9.29 -19.68
N ALA A 95 4.01 -9.96 -20.59
CA ALA A 95 3.25 -11.16 -20.27
C ALA A 95 3.61 -12.29 -21.23
N GLY A 96 4.02 -13.45 -20.72
CA GLY A 96 4.17 -14.68 -21.48
C GLY A 96 2.81 -15.33 -21.84
N PRO A 97 2.84 -16.51 -22.48
CA PRO A 97 1.61 -17.26 -22.79
C PRO A 97 0.79 -17.56 -21.52
N GLY A 98 -0.52 -17.29 -21.58
CA GLY A 98 -1.45 -17.48 -20.46
C GLY A 98 -1.29 -16.49 -19.30
N SER A 99 -0.39 -15.52 -19.40
CA SER A 99 -0.10 -14.56 -18.34
C SER A 99 -0.73 -13.19 -18.57
N THR A 100 -0.80 -12.41 -17.50
CA THR A 100 -1.19 -10.99 -17.54
C THR A 100 -0.22 -10.14 -16.74
N ALA A 101 0.11 -8.96 -17.25
CA ALA A 101 0.97 -8.00 -16.59
C ALA A 101 0.39 -6.60 -16.72
N ARG A 102 0.32 -5.87 -15.61
CA ARG A 102 -0.20 -4.51 -15.54
C ARG A 102 0.75 -3.62 -14.73
N ALA A 103 1.17 -2.53 -15.32
CA ALA A 103 2.04 -1.55 -14.69
C ALA A 103 1.44 -0.15 -14.84
N GLU A 104 1.32 0.58 -13.74
CA GLU A 104 0.74 1.92 -13.69
C GLU A 104 1.65 2.87 -12.93
N ASP A 105 2.08 3.96 -13.57
CA ASP A 105 2.66 5.09 -12.87
C ASP A 105 1.63 6.24 -12.80
N HIS A 106 1.03 6.41 -11.63
CA HIS A 106 0.08 7.50 -11.32
C HIS A 106 0.79 8.81 -11.02
N SER A 107 2.06 8.75 -10.63
CA SER A 107 2.85 9.95 -10.31
C SER A 107 3.38 10.66 -11.55
N ARG A 108 3.43 9.93 -12.68
CA ARG A 108 4.11 10.32 -13.93
C ARG A 108 5.55 10.77 -13.73
N LYS A 109 6.17 10.36 -12.64
CA LYS A 109 7.51 10.77 -12.19
C LYS A 109 8.23 9.62 -11.50
N GLY A 110 7.79 8.39 -11.73
CA GLY A 110 8.40 7.20 -11.19
C GLY A 110 8.38 6.07 -12.22
N THR A 111 8.48 4.85 -11.71
CA THR A 111 8.62 3.67 -12.56
C THR A 111 7.71 2.55 -12.08
N ALA A 112 6.90 2.01 -12.98
CA ALA A 112 6.14 0.80 -12.72
C ALA A 112 6.52 -0.29 -13.74
N VAL A 113 6.95 -1.47 -13.29
CA VAL A 113 7.26 -2.59 -14.18
C VAL A 113 6.59 -3.86 -13.68
N ALA A 114 5.82 -4.49 -14.56
CA ALA A 114 5.21 -5.79 -14.32
C ALA A 114 5.67 -6.81 -15.35
N SER A 115 6.07 -7.98 -14.88
CA SER A 115 6.50 -9.09 -15.74
C SER A 115 5.89 -10.39 -15.24
N ALA A 116 5.14 -11.06 -16.11
CA ALA A 116 4.49 -12.33 -15.79
C ALA A 116 4.77 -13.38 -16.86
N ASN A 117 5.00 -14.63 -16.47
CA ASN A 117 5.18 -15.76 -17.39
C ASN A 117 4.44 -17.02 -16.91
N THR A 118 4.22 -17.96 -17.83
CA THR A 118 3.69 -19.30 -17.53
C THR A 118 2.40 -19.25 -16.69
N GLY A 119 1.38 -18.51 -17.15
CA GLY A 119 0.12 -18.39 -16.41
C GLY A 119 0.13 -17.41 -15.23
N GLY A 120 1.24 -16.74 -14.93
CA GLY A 120 1.32 -15.77 -13.83
C GLY A 120 0.54 -14.46 -14.06
N ASN A 121 0.26 -13.75 -12.96
CA ASN A 121 -0.33 -12.41 -12.95
C ASN A 121 0.57 -11.43 -12.18
N ALA A 122 1.02 -10.36 -12.80
CA ALA A 122 1.86 -9.35 -12.16
C ALA A 122 1.21 -7.96 -12.25
N THR A 123 1.12 -7.26 -11.12
CA THR A 123 0.59 -5.90 -11.04
C THR A 123 1.57 -5.00 -10.28
N ALA A 124 2.01 -3.91 -10.92
CA ALA A 124 2.88 -2.89 -10.34
C ALA A 124 2.19 -1.53 -10.38
N ILE A 125 2.06 -0.86 -9.23
CA ILE A 125 1.38 0.43 -9.11
C ILE A 125 2.32 1.40 -8.40
N ASN A 126 2.77 2.42 -9.12
CA ASN A 126 3.58 3.49 -8.57
C ASN A 126 2.71 4.73 -8.33
N LEU A 127 2.52 5.10 -7.05
CA LEU A 127 1.66 6.25 -6.70
C LEU A 127 2.45 7.55 -6.45
N GLN A 128 3.78 7.48 -6.33
CA GLN A 128 4.59 8.61 -5.88
C GLN A 128 5.74 8.95 -6.84
N PRO A 129 6.12 10.24 -6.99
CA PRO A 129 7.30 10.61 -7.75
C PRO A 129 8.59 10.06 -7.13
N GLY A 130 9.56 9.72 -7.97
CA GLY A 130 10.89 9.25 -7.55
C GLY A 130 10.89 7.86 -6.93
N THR A 131 9.82 7.09 -7.11
CA THR A 131 9.68 5.73 -6.57
C THR A 131 9.54 4.68 -7.67
N ALA A 132 9.72 3.42 -7.29
CA ALA A 132 9.59 2.31 -8.22
C ALA A 132 8.77 1.15 -7.65
N ALA A 133 7.81 0.68 -8.45
CA ALA A 133 7.05 -0.54 -8.21
C ALA A 133 7.45 -1.59 -9.25
N LEU A 134 7.98 -2.72 -8.80
CA LEU A 134 8.43 -3.83 -9.63
C LEU A 134 7.65 -5.10 -9.23
N SER A 135 6.93 -5.71 -10.15
CA SER A 135 6.16 -6.93 -9.90
C SER A 135 6.51 -8.04 -10.87
N GLY A 136 6.86 -9.20 -10.32
CA GLY A 136 7.17 -10.42 -11.05
C GLY A 136 6.20 -11.54 -10.66
N ALA A 137 5.79 -12.36 -11.63
CA ALA A 137 4.99 -13.56 -11.36
C ALA A 137 5.26 -14.69 -12.35
N VAL A 138 5.41 -15.93 -11.87
CA VAL A 138 5.63 -17.11 -12.72
C VAL A 138 4.75 -18.28 -12.30
N SER A 139 4.46 -19.17 -13.25
CA SER A 139 3.85 -20.49 -13.00
C SER A 139 2.50 -20.42 -12.27
N GLY A 140 1.61 -19.54 -12.70
CA GLY A 140 0.31 -19.31 -12.04
C GLY A 140 0.40 -18.49 -10.73
N GLY A 141 1.58 -17.98 -10.38
CA GLY A 141 1.75 -17.07 -9.24
C GLY A 141 1.11 -15.70 -9.48
N THR A 142 0.87 -14.97 -8.40
CA THR A 142 0.29 -13.62 -8.43
C THR A 142 1.15 -12.62 -7.64
N GLY A 143 1.72 -11.63 -8.33
CA GLY A 143 2.56 -10.59 -7.75
C GLY A 143 1.85 -9.24 -7.72
N TYR A 144 1.93 -8.53 -6.58
CA TYR A 144 1.40 -7.17 -6.41
C TYR A 144 2.44 -6.27 -5.75
N SER A 145 2.90 -5.25 -6.46
CA SER A 145 3.86 -4.26 -5.95
C SER A 145 3.24 -2.87 -5.97
N VAL A 146 3.30 -2.15 -4.84
CA VAL A 146 2.72 -0.81 -4.71
C VAL A 146 3.67 0.13 -3.97
N THR A 147 3.90 1.32 -4.50
CA THR A 147 4.54 2.41 -3.74
C THR A 147 3.50 3.43 -3.31
N THR A 148 3.61 3.94 -2.08
CA THR A 148 2.62 4.85 -1.48
C THR A 148 3.24 6.11 -0.88
N GLY A 149 4.57 6.20 -0.81
CA GLY A 149 5.27 7.35 -0.19
C GLY A 149 6.65 7.59 -0.81
N PRO A 150 7.24 8.78 -0.62
CA PRO A 150 8.42 9.20 -1.38
C PRO A 150 9.64 8.32 -1.09
N GLY A 151 10.52 8.10 -2.07
CA GLY A 151 11.67 7.20 -1.89
C GLY A 151 11.31 5.74 -1.58
N GLY A 152 10.06 5.33 -1.80
CA GLY A 152 9.60 3.96 -1.68
C GLY A 152 10.09 3.06 -2.83
N LEU A 153 10.42 1.81 -2.51
CA LEU A 153 10.74 0.76 -3.48
C LEU A 153 9.98 -0.52 -3.14
N ALA A 154 9.05 -0.92 -3.98
CA ALA A 154 8.28 -2.15 -3.79
C ALA A 154 8.67 -3.18 -4.86
N ILE A 155 8.99 -4.40 -4.45
CA ILE A 155 9.44 -5.48 -5.32
C ILE A 155 8.70 -6.76 -4.98
N THR A 156 8.07 -7.40 -5.96
CA THR A 156 7.51 -8.74 -5.80
C THR A 156 8.01 -9.72 -6.84
N GLN A 157 8.08 -10.99 -6.46
CA GLN A 157 8.36 -12.10 -7.35
C GLN A 157 7.60 -13.34 -6.88
N ALA A 158 6.34 -13.45 -7.32
CA ALA A 158 5.48 -14.58 -7.03
C ALA A 158 5.89 -15.83 -7.80
N ARG A 159 5.86 -16.98 -7.11
CA ARG A 159 6.18 -18.31 -7.66
C ARG A 159 4.93 -19.15 -7.83
N GLN A 160 5.17 -20.40 -8.24
CA GLN A 160 4.13 -21.37 -8.59
C GLN A 160 2.98 -21.38 -7.59
N GLY A 161 1.80 -20.99 -8.09
CA GLY A 161 0.53 -20.94 -7.35
C GLY A 161 0.50 -20.02 -6.12
N GLY A 162 1.56 -19.26 -5.84
CA GLY A 162 1.66 -18.42 -4.66
C GLY A 162 1.38 -16.96 -4.95
N THR A 163 1.19 -16.19 -3.87
CA THR A 163 0.95 -14.75 -3.91
C THR A 163 2.09 -14.02 -3.20
N SER A 164 2.61 -13.00 -3.85
CA SER A 164 3.63 -12.09 -3.29
C SER A 164 3.10 -10.66 -3.35
N LEU A 165 3.06 -9.99 -2.21
CA LEU A 165 2.64 -8.59 -2.08
C LEU A 165 3.79 -7.78 -1.45
N ALA A 166 4.06 -6.60 -2.00
CA ALA A 166 4.98 -5.63 -1.42
C ALA A 166 4.39 -4.22 -1.52
N VAL A 167 4.40 -3.50 -0.40
CA VAL A 167 3.94 -2.12 -0.29
C VAL A 167 5.05 -1.31 0.36
N ALA A 168 5.58 -0.32 -0.35
CA ALA A 168 6.64 0.55 0.14
C ALA A 168 6.16 1.99 0.25
N GLY A 169 6.27 2.56 1.45
CA GLY A 169 5.93 3.96 1.70
C GLY A 169 7.17 4.82 1.81
N TRP A 170 7.07 5.88 2.62
CA TRP A 170 8.13 6.87 2.73
C TRP A 170 9.46 6.24 3.17
N GLY A 171 10.51 6.42 2.36
CA GLY A 171 11.85 5.90 2.60
C GLY A 171 11.90 4.39 2.83
N GLY A 172 10.87 3.65 2.42
CA GLY A 172 10.72 2.23 2.70
C GLY A 172 11.11 1.36 1.52
N THR A 173 11.60 0.16 1.80
CA THR A 173 11.77 -0.88 0.77
C THR A 173 11.02 -2.12 1.22
N ALA A 174 10.16 -2.63 0.35
CA ALA A 174 9.39 -3.86 0.55
C ALA A 174 9.76 -4.86 -0.54
N TYR A 175 10.16 -6.06 -0.15
CA TYR A 175 10.44 -7.17 -1.04
C TYR A 175 9.61 -8.38 -0.63
N SER A 176 8.95 -9.03 -1.58
CA SER A 176 8.29 -10.31 -1.39
C SER A 176 8.67 -11.26 -2.52
N GLY A 177 9.34 -12.38 -2.20
CA GLY A 177 9.83 -13.29 -3.22
C GLY A 177 10.62 -14.47 -2.65
N GLN A 178 11.79 -14.77 -3.23
CA GLN A 178 12.45 -16.09 -3.06
C GLN A 178 13.03 -16.27 -1.69
N TYR A 179 13.43 -15.15 -1.13
CA TYR A 179 13.97 -15.01 0.20
C TYR A 179 12.87 -14.62 1.20
N GLY A 180 11.61 -14.88 0.85
CA GLY A 180 10.41 -14.51 1.59
C GLY A 180 10.14 -13.01 1.59
N ALA A 181 9.58 -12.52 2.70
CA ALA A 181 9.20 -11.12 2.88
C ALA A 181 10.29 -10.36 3.64
N GLN A 182 10.82 -9.28 3.04
CA GLN A 182 11.84 -8.41 3.63
C GLN A 182 11.39 -6.96 3.56
N CYS A 183 11.52 -6.25 4.67
CA CYS A 183 11.10 -4.87 4.78
C CYS A 183 12.19 -4.06 5.47
N THR A 184 12.51 -2.89 4.93
CA THR A 184 13.48 -1.95 5.50
C THR A 184 13.01 -0.50 5.32
N GLY A 185 13.69 0.44 5.99
CA GLY A 185 13.41 1.87 5.85
C GLY A 185 12.34 2.39 6.81
N SER A 186 11.60 3.43 6.43
CA SER A 186 10.65 4.07 7.35
C SER A 186 9.23 3.52 7.29
N PHE A 187 8.73 3.03 6.16
CA PHE A 187 7.47 2.28 6.10
C PHE A 187 7.49 1.25 4.98
N ALA A 188 7.31 -0.03 5.33
CA ALA A 188 7.21 -1.10 4.34
C ALA A 188 6.36 -2.25 4.89
N ALA A 189 5.65 -2.93 4.00
CA ALA A 189 4.93 -4.15 4.28
C ALA A 189 5.11 -5.14 3.12
N ALA A 190 5.34 -6.41 3.42
CA ALA A 190 5.44 -7.45 2.42
C ALA A 190 4.91 -8.78 2.95
N VAL A 191 4.33 -9.60 2.09
CA VAL A 191 3.90 -10.97 2.41
C VAL A 191 4.15 -11.87 1.23
N ASP A 192 4.63 -13.08 1.49
CA ASP A 192 4.89 -14.12 0.50
C ASP A 192 4.25 -15.43 0.97
N THR A 193 3.26 -15.93 0.24
CA THR A 193 2.54 -17.15 0.65
C THR A 193 3.31 -18.43 0.34
N ASN A 194 4.32 -18.38 -0.53
CA ASN A 194 5.14 -19.56 -0.83
C ASN A 194 6.07 -19.91 0.35
N THR A 195 6.61 -18.89 1.02
CA THR A 195 7.48 -19.04 2.20
C THR A 195 6.71 -18.93 3.52
N GLY A 196 5.46 -18.46 3.48
CA GLY A 196 4.67 -18.16 4.68
C GLY A 196 5.19 -16.95 5.46
N GLN A 197 6.06 -16.14 4.84
CA GLN A 197 6.70 -15.03 5.52
C GLN A 197 5.95 -13.72 5.29
N ALA A 198 5.92 -12.89 6.33
CA ALA A 198 5.43 -11.53 6.25
C ALA A 198 6.34 -10.59 7.04
N CYS A 199 6.40 -9.34 6.60
CA CYS A 199 6.99 -8.25 7.34
C CYS A 199 6.13 -7.00 7.23
N ILE A 200 6.12 -6.21 8.30
CA ILE A 200 5.52 -4.89 8.31
C ILE A 200 6.26 -4.04 9.34
N GLY A 201 6.46 -2.77 9.04
CA GLY A 201 7.02 -1.87 10.01
C GLY A 201 6.94 -0.43 9.62
N SER A 202 7.14 0.40 10.64
CA SER A 202 7.16 1.85 10.52
C SER A 202 8.13 2.47 11.54
N GLY A 203 8.90 3.47 11.14
CA GLY A 203 9.67 4.31 12.06
C GLY A 203 10.67 3.55 12.95
N GLY A 204 11.15 2.39 12.50
CA GLY A 204 12.12 1.55 13.23
C GLY A 204 11.51 0.36 13.99
N ILE A 205 10.18 0.26 14.09
CA ILE A 205 9.49 -0.90 14.67
C ILE A 205 9.18 -1.88 13.55
N TRP A 206 9.62 -3.13 13.70
CA TRP A 206 9.43 -4.19 12.70
C TRP A 206 8.79 -5.41 13.33
N LEU A 207 7.73 -5.88 12.67
CA LEU A 207 7.15 -7.18 12.91
C LEU A 207 7.46 -8.04 11.68
N SER A 208 8.17 -9.14 11.88
CA SER A 208 8.41 -10.15 10.84
C SER A 208 8.17 -11.54 11.39
N THR A 209 7.68 -12.42 10.53
CA THR A 209 7.61 -13.85 10.83
C THR A 209 9.04 -14.42 10.92
N PRO A 210 9.32 -15.33 11.86
CA PRO A 210 10.61 -16.01 11.91
C PRO A 210 10.92 -16.70 10.58
N ARG A 211 12.18 -16.61 10.11
CA ARG A 211 12.61 -17.47 9.01
C ARG A 211 12.75 -18.90 9.56
N PRO A 212 12.18 -19.93 8.92
CA PRO A 212 12.52 -21.30 9.25
C PRO A 212 14.03 -21.50 9.00
N GLN A 213 14.70 -22.09 9.99
CA GLN A 213 16.15 -22.37 10.00
C GLN A 213 16.46 -23.53 9.04
#